data_AF-A0A520IIW3-F1
#
_entry.id   AF-A0A520IIW3-F1
#
_cell.length_a   1.000
_cell.length_b   1.000
_cell.length_c   1.000
_cell.angle_alpha   90.00
_cell.angle_beta   90.00
_cell.angle_gamma   90.00
#
_symmetry.space_group_name_H-M   'P 1'
#
loop_
_entity.id
_entity.type
_entity.pdbx_description
1 polymer ?
#
loop_
_entity_poly.entity_id
_entity_poly.type
_entity_poly.pdbx_seq_one_letter_code
_entity_poly.pdbx_strand_id
1 'polypeptide(L)'
;MKFIRSILMMALLLNLVACKDSLTIQPDNRTVADGYYDSAQKIEQGVIGGNVDLRRALLSNHAILMYGEARTGDLKVEAEFQSTVTAQNLTADQRFVKQLSDWGYFYDVIRDANILLEVIDKSDSKILNSYQRNLFKGEALALKSIAYFYVARIWSEVPSAEQSNFGKVL
;
A
#
# COMPACT_ATOMS: atom_id res chain seq x y z
N MET A 1 -13.45 -47.33 -44.62
CA MET A 1 -12.88 -45.97 -44.79
C MET A 1 -13.86 -44.82 -44.51
N LYS A 2 -15.17 -44.95 -44.78
CA LYS A 2 -16.15 -43.88 -44.48
C LYS A 2 -16.32 -43.61 -42.97
N PHE A 3 -16.33 -44.66 -42.14
CA PHE A 3 -16.45 -44.56 -40.69
C PHE A 3 -15.26 -43.86 -40.00
N ILE A 4 -14.03 -44.16 -40.42
CA ILE A 4 -12.81 -43.51 -39.88
C ILE A 4 -12.79 -42.02 -40.23
N ARG A 5 -13.25 -41.64 -41.43
CA ARG A 5 -13.39 -40.23 -41.82
C ARG A 5 -14.43 -39.50 -40.97
N SER A 6 -15.57 -40.13 -40.67
CA SER A 6 -16.58 -39.56 -39.77
C SER A 6 -16.08 -39.38 -38.33
N ILE A 7 -15.27 -40.32 -37.81
CA ILE A 7 -14.67 -40.22 -36.48
C ILE A 7 -13.65 -39.06 -36.42
N LEU A 8 -12.81 -38.93 -37.45
CA LEU A 8 -11.84 -37.82 -37.54
C LEU A 8 -12.53 -36.45 -37.61
N MET A 9 -13.65 -36.38 -38.34
CA MET A 9 -14.43 -35.15 -38.51
C MET A 9 -15.16 -34.75 -37.21
N MET A 10 -15.67 -35.74 -36.46
CA MET A 10 -16.27 -35.53 -35.13
C MET A 10 -15.23 -35.06 -34.11
N ALA A 11 -14.04 -35.66 -34.10
CA ALA A 11 -12.93 -35.26 -33.24
C ALA A 11 -12.46 -33.83 -33.53
N LEU A 12 -12.47 -33.40 -34.79
CA LEU A 12 -12.14 -32.02 -35.19
C LEU A 12 -13.22 -31.02 -34.74
N LEU A 13 -14.50 -31.40 -34.78
CA LEU A 13 -15.61 -30.56 -34.30
C LEU A 13 -15.62 -30.39 -32.78
N LEU A 14 -15.15 -31.38 -32.02
CA LEU A 14 -15.01 -31.31 -30.56
C LEU A 14 -13.97 -30.27 -30.10
N ASN A 15 -12.97 -29.95 -30.93
CA ASN A 15 -11.97 -28.91 -30.61
C ASN A 15 -12.52 -27.48 -30.75
N LEU A 16 -13.66 -27.28 -31.40
CA LEU A 16 -14.28 -25.96 -31.58
C LEU A 16 -15.21 -25.58 -30.42
N VAL A 17 -15.51 -26.51 -29.50
CA VAL A 17 -16.34 -26.29 -28.30
C VAL A 17 -15.47 -26.10 -27.05
N ALA A 18 -14.21 -25.66 -27.21
CA ALA A 18 -13.37 -25.31 -26.08
C ALA A 18 -14.02 -24.14 -25.31
N CYS A 19 -14.57 -24.42 -24.13
CA CYS A 19 -15.16 -23.44 -23.23
C CYS A 19 -14.15 -22.31 -22.95
N LYS A 20 -14.45 -21.11 -23.46
CA LYS A 20 -13.60 -19.93 -23.32
C LYS A 20 -13.73 -19.23 -21.95
N ASP A 21 -14.79 -19.55 -21.19
CA ASP A 21 -15.24 -18.74 -20.05
C ASP A 21 -14.88 -19.27 -18.65
N SER A 22 -14.00 -20.27 -18.51
CA SER A 22 -13.75 -20.91 -17.21
C SER A 22 -12.40 -20.60 -16.55
N LEU A 23 -11.54 -19.77 -17.14
CA LEU A 23 -10.19 -19.54 -16.59
C LEU A 23 -10.06 -18.24 -15.78
N THR A 24 -11.06 -17.36 -15.82
CA THR A 24 -11.05 -16.10 -15.06
C THR A 24 -11.93 -16.26 -13.82
N ILE A 25 -11.40 -16.87 -12.77
CA ILE A 25 -12.06 -16.89 -11.47
C ILE A 25 -11.89 -15.51 -10.85
N GLN A 26 -12.96 -14.72 -10.84
CA GLN A 26 -12.98 -13.49 -10.05
C GLN A 26 -13.04 -13.89 -8.56
N PRO A 27 -12.15 -13.40 -7.71
CA PRO A 27 -12.16 -13.74 -6.31
C PRO A 27 -13.38 -13.13 -5.62
N ASP A 28 -14.28 -13.97 -5.09
CA ASP A 28 -15.53 -13.52 -4.46
C ASP A 28 -15.31 -12.60 -3.24
N ASN A 29 -14.15 -12.69 -2.59
CA ASN A 29 -13.84 -12.02 -1.32
C ASN A 29 -12.63 -11.06 -1.40
N ARG A 30 -12.25 -10.57 -2.59
CA ARG A 30 -11.16 -9.59 -2.71
C ARG A 30 -11.57 -8.42 -3.60
N THR A 31 -11.17 -7.23 -3.20
CA THR A 31 -11.25 -6.05 -4.05
C THR A 31 -10.28 -6.22 -5.22
N VAL A 32 -10.80 -6.20 -6.43
CA VAL A 32 -9.98 -6.14 -7.64
C VAL A 32 -9.66 -4.67 -7.89
N ALA A 33 -8.39 -4.33 -8.12
CA ALA A 33 -7.97 -2.94 -8.32
C ALA A 33 -8.64 -2.31 -9.54
N ASP A 34 -8.86 -3.11 -10.58
CA ASP A 34 -9.41 -2.66 -11.84
C ASP A 34 -10.89 -2.29 -11.70
N GLY A 35 -11.23 -1.04 -12.05
CA GLY A 35 -12.58 -0.51 -11.91
C GLY A 35 -13.04 -0.25 -10.46
N TYR A 36 -12.18 -0.39 -9.45
CA TYR A 36 -12.59 -0.17 -8.06
C TYR A 36 -13.04 1.28 -7.81
N TYR A 37 -12.27 2.26 -8.25
CA TYR A 37 -12.51 3.70 -7.99
C TYR A 37 -13.52 4.32 -8.97
N ASP A 38 -14.76 3.80 -8.96
CA ASP A 38 -15.85 4.22 -9.85
C ASP A 38 -16.77 5.31 -9.27
N SER A 39 -16.53 5.71 -8.02
CA SER A 39 -17.38 6.65 -7.29
C SER A 39 -16.57 7.47 -6.27
N ALA A 40 -17.04 8.68 -5.96
CA ALA A 40 -16.40 9.55 -4.96
C ALA A 40 -16.23 8.84 -3.61
N GLN A 41 -17.23 8.06 -3.18
CA GLN A 41 -17.21 7.34 -1.91
C GLN A 41 -16.09 6.29 -1.86
N LYS A 42 -15.83 5.57 -2.96
CA LYS A 42 -14.74 4.58 -3.00
C LYS A 42 -13.36 5.24 -3.05
N ILE A 43 -13.25 6.43 -3.66
CA ILE A 43 -12.03 7.25 -3.59
C ILE A 43 -11.79 7.73 -2.16
N GLU A 44 -12.82 8.22 -1.49
CA GLU A 44 -12.77 8.59 -0.06
C GLU A 44 -12.37 7.41 0.83
N GLN A 45 -12.89 6.21 0.58
CA GLN A 45 -12.46 4.99 1.27
C GLN A 45 -10.96 4.71 1.10
N GLY A 46 -10.40 4.99 -0.07
CA GLY A 46 -8.96 4.90 -0.29
C GLY A 46 -8.18 5.91 0.56
N VAL A 47 -8.66 7.16 0.65
CA VAL A 47 -8.06 8.18 1.54
C VAL A 47 -8.11 7.75 3.00
N ILE A 48 -9.23 7.19 3.45
CA ILE A 48 -9.37 6.61 4.80
C ILE A 48 -8.37 5.47 5.00
N GLY A 49 -8.20 4.60 4.00
CA GLY A 49 -7.19 3.53 4.01
C GLY A 49 -5.78 4.06 4.23
N GLY A 50 -5.38 5.09 3.48
CA GLY A 50 -4.07 5.75 3.67
C GLY A 50 -3.87 6.33 5.07
N ASN A 51 -4.93 6.89 5.68
CA ASN A 51 -4.89 7.35 7.08
C ASN A 51 -4.74 6.21 8.08
N VAL A 52 -5.40 5.06 7.83
CA VAL A 52 -5.24 3.85 8.65
C VAL A 52 -3.81 3.34 8.58
N ASP A 53 -3.21 3.35 7.40
CA ASP A 53 -1.81 2.97 7.21
C ASP A 53 -0.83 3.94 7.87
N LEU A 54 -1.11 5.24 7.83
CA LEU A 54 -0.30 6.22 8.56
C LEU A 54 -0.38 5.98 10.07
N ARG A 55 -1.57 5.70 10.59
CA ARG A 55 -1.75 5.34 12.00
C ARG A 55 -0.97 4.08 12.35
N ARG A 56 -0.98 3.06 11.48
CA ARG A 56 -0.19 1.83 11.64
C ARG A 56 1.31 2.14 11.68
N ALA A 57 1.82 2.91 10.73
CA ALA A 57 3.24 3.30 10.67
C ALA A 57 3.72 4.04 11.93
N LEU A 58 2.87 4.90 12.49
CA LEU A 58 3.21 5.69 13.68
C LEU A 58 3.03 4.93 14.99
N LEU A 59 2.00 4.09 15.12
CA LEU A 59 1.59 3.57 16.44
C LEU A 59 1.89 2.09 16.65
N SER A 60 2.08 1.32 15.58
CA SER A 60 2.45 -0.10 15.71
C SER A 60 3.73 -0.24 16.52
N ASN A 61 3.74 -1.19 17.45
CA ASN A 61 4.90 -1.48 18.29
C ASN A 61 5.44 -0.26 19.06
N HIS A 62 4.54 0.65 19.48
CA HIS A 62 4.88 1.89 20.19
C HIS A 62 5.83 2.82 19.42
N ALA A 63 5.91 2.68 18.10
CA ALA A 63 6.89 3.32 17.23
C ALA A 63 7.11 4.81 17.50
N ILE A 64 6.06 5.62 17.50
CA ILE A 64 6.18 7.08 17.72
C ILE A 64 6.81 7.44 19.06
N LEU A 65 6.50 6.68 20.12
CA LEU A 65 7.08 6.89 21.45
C LEU A 65 8.54 6.43 21.48
N MET A 66 8.82 5.30 20.82
CA MET A 66 10.16 4.71 20.72
C MET A 66 11.12 5.60 19.93
N TYR A 67 10.68 6.19 18.83
CA TYR A 67 11.52 7.12 18.05
C TYR A 67 11.67 8.48 18.74
N GLY A 68 10.61 8.94 19.43
CA GLY A 68 10.51 10.29 19.96
C GLY A 68 11.17 10.50 21.32
N GLU A 69 10.71 9.76 22.34
CA GLU A 69 10.99 10.08 23.76
C GLU A 69 11.58 8.89 24.52
N ALA A 70 11.08 7.68 24.28
CA ALA A 70 11.57 6.49 25.00
C ALA A 70 13.04 6.16 24.70
N ARG A 71 13.53 6.58 23.52
CA ARG A 71 14.93 6.42 23.13
C ARG A 71 15.89 7.31 23.91
N THR A 72 15.50 8.50 24.35
CA THR A 72 16.35 9.36 25.19
C THR A 72 16.40 8.85 26.63
N GLY A 73 15.39 8.08 27.04
CA GLY A 73 15.26 7.52 28.39
C GLY A 73 14.37 8.35 29.32
N ASP A 74 13.85 9.49 28.86
CA ASP A 74 13.00 10.38 29.65
C ASP A 74 11.57 9.82 29.84
N LEU A 75 11.10 9.02 28.87
CA LEU A 75 9.82 8.32 28.93
C LEU A 75 10.05 6.81 29.08
N LYS A 76 9.45 6.20 30.10
CA LYS A 76 9.38 4.74 30.23
C LYS A 76 8.12 4.22 29.53
N VAL A 77 8.32 3.41 28.50
CA VAL A 77 7.24 2.65 27.86
C VAL A 77 7.34 1.19 28.32
N GLU A 78 6.21 0.61 28.69
CA GLU A 78 6.13 -0.80 29.07
C GLU A 78 6.24 -1.68 27.83
N ALA A 79 7.47 -1.97 27.41
CA ALA A 79 7.79 -2.84 26.29
C ALA A 79 9.08 -3.62 26.58
N GLU A 80 9.11 -4.91 26.24
CA GLU A 80 10.24 -5.81 26.53
C GLU A 80 11.57 -5.38 25.89
N PHE A 81 11.51 -4.57 24.83
CA PHE A 81 12.66 -4.09 24.07
C PHE A 81 13.07 -2.65 24.42
N GLN A 82 12.39 -2.00 25.38
CA GLN A 82 12.67 -0.62 25.80
C GLN A 82 14.15 -0.44 26.19
N SER A 83 14.71 -1.35 26.99
CA SER A 83 16.11 -1.28 27.44
C SER A 83 17.10 -1.32 26.27
N THR A 84 16.83 -2.12 25.25
CA THR A 84 17.61 -2.20 24.02
C THR A 84 17.61 -0.86 23.27
N VAL A 85 16.43 -0.22 23.17
CA VAL A 85 16.26 1.08 22.49
C VAL A 85 16.94 2.22 23.26
N THR A 86 16.75 2.30 24.57
CA THR A 86 17.40 3.33 25.42
C THR A 86 18.92 3.16 25.43
N ALA A 87 19.43 1.92 25.35
CA ALA A 87 20.86 1.63 25.17
C ALA A 87 21.41 1.94 23.77
N GLN A 88 20.61 2.51 22.87
CA GLN A 88 20.94 2.84 21.48
C GLN A 88 21.33 1.61 20.62
N ASN A 89 20.99 0.39 21.04
CA ASN A 89 21.27 -0.82 20.28
C ASN A 89 20.16 -1.11 19.24
N LEU A 90 19.99 -0.20 18.29
CA LEU A 90 18.87 -0.20 17.33
C LEU A 90 18.97 -1.25 16.22
N THR A 91 20.12 -1.93 16.11
CA THR A 91 20.37 -3.01 15.15
C THR A 91 20.37 -4.38 15.82
N ALA A 92 19.91 -4.46 17.08
CA ALA A 92 19.84 -5.72 17.81
C ALA A 92 19.02 -6.77 17.05
N ASP A 93 19.45 -8.03 17.12
CA ASP A 93 18.71 -9.16 16.57
C ASP A 93 17.52 -9.55 17.47
N GLN A 94 16.61 -8.59 17.67
CA GLN A 94 15.40 -8.73 18.45
C GLN A 94 14.19 -8.39 17.58
N ARG A 95 13.17 -9.26 17.59
CA ARG A 95 11.99 -9.14 16.72
C ARG A 95 11.36 -7.75 16.72
N PHE A 96 11.09 -7.19 17.90
CA PHE A 96 10.43 -5.89 18.01
C PHE A 96 11.33 -4.71 17.65
N VAL A 97 12.65 -4.82 17.85
CA VAL A 97 13.61 -3.81 17.40
C VAL A 97 13.71 -3.80 15.86
N LYS A 98 13.71 -4.97 15.24
CA LYS A 98 13.62 -5.09 13.77
C LYS A 98 12.31 -4.50 13.25
N GLN A 99 11.19 -4.74 13.92
CA GLN A 99 9.91 -4.15 13.53
C GLN A 99 9.91 -2.61 13.65
N LEU A 100 10.59 -2.05 14.65
CA LEU A 100 10.80 -0.59 14.76
C LEU A 100 11.66 -0.01 13.63
N SER A 101 12.47 -0.82 12.95
CA SER A 101 13.28 -0.37 11.83
C SER A 101 12.66 -0.73 10.48
N ASP A 102 11.41 -1.21 10.47
CA ASP A 102 10.68 -1.55 9.25
C ASP A 102 10.09 -0.29 8.61
N TRP A 103 10.76 0.20 7.56
CA TRP A 103 10.28 1.34 6.79
C TRP A 103 9.03 1.01 5.98
N GLY A 104 8.74 -0.28 5.76
CA GLY A 104 7.66 -0.77 4.91
C GLY A 104 6.31 -0.15 5.25
N TYR A 105 6.05 0.11 6.54
CA TYR A 105 4.81 0.76 6.96
C TYR A 105 4.66 2.19 6.44
N PHE A 106 5.73 2.98 6.40
CA PHE A 106 5.67 4.32 5.81
C PHE A 106 5.63 4.27 4.28
N TYR A 107 6.33 3.31 3.67
CA TYR A 107 6.26 3.11 2.22
C TYR A 107 4.90 2.61 1.74
N ASP A 108 4.16 1.89 2.58
CA ASP A 108 2.75 1.56 2.33
C ASP A 108 1.92 2.85 2.20
N VAL A 109 2.07 3.81 3.13
CA VAL A 109 1.39 5.12 3.07
C VAL A 109 1.76 5.89 1.81
N ILE A 110 3.05 5.93 1.46
CA ILE A 110 3.54 6.64 0.27
C ILE A 110 2.96 6.01 -1.00
N ARG A 111 2.95 4.67 -1.09
CA ARG A 111 2.35 3.94 -2.22
C ARG A 111 0.87 4.25 -2.34
N ASP A 112 0.12 4.15 -1.25
CA ASP A 112 -1.32 4.37 -1.24
C ASP A 112 -1.66 5.81 -1.64
N ALA A 113 -0.89 6.79 -1.15
CA ALA A 113 -1.02 8.18 -1.57
C ALA A 113 -0.69 8.38 -3.06
N ASN A 114 0.33 7.71 -3.60
CA ASN A 114 0.68 7.78 -5.02
C ASN A 114 -0.43 7.18 -5.91
N ILE A 115 -1.01 6.04 -5.51
CA ILE A 115 -2.16 5.44 -6.19
C ILE A 115 -3.36 6.40 -6.16
N LEU A 116 -3.68 6.99 -5.00
CA LEU A 116 -4.78 7.94 -4.86
C LEU A 116 -4.60 9.17 -5.76
N LEU A 117 -3.40 9.73 -5.81
CA LEU A 117 -3.08 10.85 -6.69
C LEU A 117 -3.33 10.52 -8.16
N GLU A 118 -2.89 9.33 -8.60
CA GLU A 118 -3.11 8.86 -9.96
C GLU A 118 -4.60 8.66 -10.27
N VAL A 119 -5.34 8.03 -9.35
CA VAL A 119 -6.80 7.81 -9.45
C VAL A 119 -7.54 9.14 -9.54
N ILE A 120 -7.22 10.09 -8.66
CA ILE A 120 -7.87 11.40 -8.63
C ILE A 120 -7.59 12.15 -9.92
N ASP A 121 -6.33 12.16 -10.39
CA ASP A 121 -5.95 12.87 -11.62
C ASP A 121 -6.64 12.28 -12.87
N LYS A 122 -6.89 10.96 -12.89
CA LYS A 122 -7.61 10.28 -13.99
C LYS A 122 -9.13 10.30 -13.86
N SER A 123 -9.69 10.62 -12.70
CA SER A 123 -11.14 10.57 -12.46
C SER A 123 -11.89 11.62 -13.27
N ASP A 124 -13.07 11.28 -13.78
CA ASP A 124 -13.95 12.23 -14.49
C ASP A 124 -14.62 13.21 -13.51
N SER A 125 -14.96 14.40 -13.99
CA SER A 125 -15.81 15.40 -13.31
C SER A 125 -17.17 14.86 -12.82
N LYS A 126 -17.71 13.80 -13.46
CA LYS A 126 -18.93 13.10 -13.03
C LYS A 126 -18.74 12.27 -11.76
N ILE A 127 -17.51 11.80 -11.51
CA ILE A 127 -17.14 11.04 -10.30
C ILE A 127 -16.75 12.01 -9.20
N LEU A 128 -15.85 12.95 -9.49
CA LEU A 128 -15.35 13.94 -8.53
C LEU A 128 -15.68 15.35 -9.01
N ASN A 129 -16.47 16.08 -8.21
CA ASN A 129 -16.61 17.52 -8.40
C ASN A 129 -15.29 18.24 -8.03
N SER A 130 -15.19 19.53 -8.38
CA SER A 130 -13.96 20.31 -8.18
C SER A 130 -13.53 20.39 -6.71
N TYR A 131 -14.50 20.51 -5.79
CA TYR A 131 -14.23 20.53 -4.35
C TYR A 131 -13.66 19.19 -3.87
N GLN A 132 -14.32 18.08 -4.16
CA GLN A 132 -13.90 16.73 -3.75
C GLN A 132 -12.52 16.39 -4.32
N ARG A 133 -12.28 16.71 -5.60
CA ARG A 133 -10.97 16.53 -6.23
C ARG A 133 -9.87 17.24 -5.46
N ASN A 134 -10.07 18.52 -5.14
CA ASN A 134 -9.07 19.31 -4.43
C ASN A 134 -8.87 18.81 -2.99
N LEU A 135 -9.95 18.45 -2.31
CA LEU A 135 -9.90 17.90 -0.96
C LEU A 135 -9.08 16.60 -0.91
N PHE A 136 -9.48 15.59 -1.69
CA PHE A 136 -8.83 14.29 -1.67
C PHE A 136 -7.38 14.37 -2.19
N LYS A 137 -7.11 15.22 -3.18
CA LYS A 137 -5.74 15.46 -3.65
C LYS A 137 -4.88 16.09 -2.55
N GLY A 138 -5.43 17.06 -1.82
CA GLY A 138 -4.75 17.67 -0.67
C GLY A 138 -4.44 16.67 0.43
N GLU A 139 -5.40 15.82 0.79
CA GLU A 139 -5.23 14.78 1.80
C GLU A 139 -4.18 13.73 1.38
N ALA A 140 -4.21 13.28 0.13
CA ALA A 140 -3.20 12.36 -0.39
C ALA A 140 -1.79 12.98 -0.39
N LEU A 141 -1.66 14.26 -0.78
CA LEU A 141 -0.38 14.97 -0.69
C LEU A 141 0.11 15.10 0.75
N ALA A 142 -0.79 15.38 1.70
CA ALA A 142 -0.46 15.47 3.12
C ALA A 142 0.02 14.13 3.67
N LEU A 143 -0.71 13.02 3.40
CA LEU A 143 -0.31 11.67 3.78
C LEU A 143 1.11 11.34 3.28
N LYS A 144 1.35 11.58 1.98
CA LYS A 144 2.65 11.34 1.36
C LYS A 144 3.76 12.16 2.02
N SER A 145 3.52 13.45 2.21
CA SER A 145 4.51 14.38 2.77
C SER A 145 4.83 14.04 4.22
N ILE A 146 3.82 13.70 5.03
CA ILE A 146 4.00 13.29 6.42
C ILE A 146 4.81 11.99 6.49
N ALA A 147 4.50 11.01 5.63
CA ALA A 147 5.24 9.75 5.60
C ALA A 147 6.73 9.99 5.27
N TYR A 148 7.04 10.73 4.20
CA TYR A 148 8.42 11.09 3.88
C TYR A 148 9.10 11.90 5.00
N PHE A 149 8.39 12.84 5.62
CA PHE A 149 8.92 13.62 6.73
C PHE A 149 9.37 12.73 7.90
N TYR A 150 8.54 11.76 8.31
CA TYR A 150 8.91 10.85 9.39
C TYR A 150 10.06 9.93 9.01
N VAL A 151 10.07 9.40 7.78
CA VAL A 151 11.15 8.54 7.32
C VAL A 151 12.48 9.30 7.31
N ALA A 152 12.51 10.52 6.75
CA ALA A 152 13.70 11.37 6.75
C ALA A 152 14.13 11.78 8.17
N ARG A 153 13.17 12.06 9.06
CA ARG A 153 13.47 12.44 10.45
C ARG A 153 14.11 11.31 11.26
N ILE A 154 13.70 10.06 11.03
CA ILE A 154 14.13 8.91 11.83
C ILE A 154 15.41 8.28 11.25
N TRP A 155 15.50 8.16 9.92
CA TRP A 155 16.58 7.42 9.24
C TRP A 155 17.45 8.27 8.31
N SER A 156 17.15 9.57 8.15
CA SER A 156 17.85 10.46 7.23
C SER A 156 17.68 10.04 5.76
N GLU A 157 18.73 9.48 5.16
CA GLU A 157 18.77 9.16 3.73
C GLU A 157 17.98 7.90 3.43
N VAL A 158 16.95 8.02 2.58
CA VAL A 158 16.10 6.90 2.18
C VAL A 158 15.80 6.90 0.68
N PRO A 159 15.52 5.73 0.07
CA PRO A 159 15.15 5.66 -1.35
C PRO A 159 13.81 6.34 -1.63
N SER A 160 13.73 7.09 -2.73
CA SER A 160 12.46 7.62 -3.21
C SER A 160 11.54 6.50 -3.70
N ALA A 161 10.24 6.63 -3.38
CA ALA A 161 9.18 5.82 -3.96
C ALA A 161 8.35 6.60 -5.00
N GLU A 162 8.81 7.77 -5.44
CA GLU A 162 8.17 8.51 -6.53
C GLU A 162 8.55 7.91 -7.89
N GLN A 163 7.60 7.92 -8.83
CA GLN A 163 7.82 7.35 -10.17
C GLN A 163 8.97 8.04 -10.92
N SER A 164 9.20 9.33 -10.70
CA SER A 164 10.22 10.11 -11.42
C SER A 164 11.66 9.81 -11.01
N ASN A 165 11.88 9.28 -9.80
CA ASN A 165 13.21 9.03 -9.25
C ASN A 165 13.25 7.78 -8.34
N PHE A 166 12.42 6.79 -8.65
CA PHE A 166 12.29 5.57 -7.86
C PHE A 166 13.65 4.93 -7.55
N GLY A 167 13.88 4.62 -6.27
CA GLY A 167 15.11 4.01 -5.77
C GLY A 167 16.30 4.96 -5.62
N LYS A 168 16.22 6.22 -6.07
CA LYS A 168 17.28 7.20 -5.80
C LYS A 168 17.20 7.66 -4.35
N VAL A 169 18.36 7.77 -3.70
CA VAL A 169 18.45 8.32 -2.34
C VAL A 169 18.02 9.80 -2.36
N LEU A 170 17.13 10.15 -1.43
CA LEU A 170 16.64 11.51 -1.19
C LEU A 170 17.53 12.26 -0.20
#